data_AF-A0A170W4T7-F1
#
_entry.id   AF-A0A170W4T7-F1
#
_cell.length_a   1.000
_cell.length_b   1.000
_cell.length_c   1.000
_cell.angle_alpha   90.00
_cell.angle_beta   90.00
_cell.angle_gamma   90.00
#
_symmetry.space_group_name_H-M   'P 1'
#
loop_
_entity.id
_entity.type
_entity.pdbx_description
1 polymer ?
#
loop_
_entity_poly.entity_id
_entity_poly.type
_entity_poly.pdbx_seq_one_letter_code
_entity_poly.pdbx_strand_id
1 'polypeptide(L)'
;MLLLVLLGSSDLRNAEKQDSVPLKFAAAIIALSLLGGPYTGASVNPARSFAPALWSKDWTAHWVYWIGPLFAGLATPLFYQCCFPPVRK
;
A
#
# COMPACT_ATOMS: atom_id res chain seq x y z
N MET A 1 -0.20 5.30 0.57
CA MET A 1 -1.61 5.40 1.03
C MET A 1 -2.14 4.09 1.60
N LEU A 2 -2.06 2.95 0.91
CA LEU A 2 -2.52 1.66 1.44
C LEU A 2 -1.88 1.28 2.79
N LEU A 3 -0.55 1.38 2.89
CA LEU A 3 0.18 1.12 4.13
C LEU A 3 -0.17 2.10 5.27
N LEU A 4 -0.54 3.33 4.93
CA LEU A 4 -0.93 4.32 5.94
C LEU A 4 -2.31 3.99 6.53
N VAL A 5 -3.24 3.50 5.69
CA VAL A 5 -4.53 2.97 6.16
C VAL A 5 -4.30 1.72 7.01
N LEU A 6 -3.38 0.84 6.62
CA LEU A 6 -3.03 -0.34 7.41
C LEU A 6 -2.48 0.06 8.79
N LEU A 7 -1.43 0.88 8.84
CA LEU A 7 -0.82 1.32 10.08
C LEU A 7 -1.81 2.09 10.98
N GLY A 8 -2.63 2.98 10.39
CA GLY A 8 -3.66 3.70 11.13
C GLY A 8 -4.79 2.80 11.64
N SER A 9 -5.12 1.73 10.91
CA SER A 9 -6.12 0.74 11.33
C SER A 9 -5.60 -0.16 12.44
N SER A 10 -4.31 -0.55 12.39
CA SER A 10 -3.67 -1.46 13.34
C SER A 10 -3.10 -0.75 14.57
N ASP A 11 -3.10 0.58 14.63
CA ASP A 11 -2.67 1.32 15.82
C ASP A 11 -3.60 1.02 17.01
N LEU A 12 -3.01 0.79 18.19
CA LEU A 12 -3.69 0.58 19.46
C LEU A 12 -4.64 1.73 19.81
N ARG A 13 -4.31 2.95 19.39
CA ARG A 13 -5.19 4.13 19.54
C ARG A 13 -6.54 3.96 18.83
N ASN A 14 -6.57 3.13 17.79
CA ASN A 14 -7.75 2.88 16.97
C ASN A 14 -8.34 1.48 17.21
N ALA A 15 -7.95 0.82 18.31
CA ALA A 15 -8.38 -0.55 18.63
C ALA A 15 -9.92 -0.69 18.75
N GLU A 16 -10.63 0.35 19.17
CA GLU A 16 -12.10 0.33 19.28
C GLU A 16 -12.83 0.66 17.97
N LYS A 17 -12.13 1.04 16.90
CA LYS A 17 -12.74 1.51 15.63
C LYS A 17 -12.40 0.59 14.46
N GLN A 18 -12.67 -0.70 14.62
CA GLN A 18 -12.36 -1.76 13.66
C GLN A 18 -13.51 -2.14 12.70
N ASP A 19 -14.74 -1.70 12.99
CA ASP A 19 -15.96 -2.18 12.29
C ASP A 19 -15.96 -1.95 10.77
N SER A 20 -15.26 -0.91 10.30
CA SER A 20 -15.23 -0.50 8.89
C SER A 20 -13.86 -0.65 8.22
N VAL A 21 -12.97 -1.49 8.76
CA VAL A 21 -11.64 -1.72 8.19
C VAL A 21 -11.70 -2.15 6.72
N PRO A 22 -12.51 -3.14 6.30
CA PRO A 22 -12.56 -3.55 4.89
C PRO A 22 -12.96 -2.41 3.95
N LEU A 23 -13.90 -1.55 4.37
CA LEU A 23 -14.35 -0.41 3.59
C LEU A 23 -13.25 0.64 3.43
N LYS A 24 -12.48 0.92 4.49
CA LYS A 24 -11.33 1.85 4.45
C LYS A 24 -10.27 1.36 3.47
N PHE A 25 -9.98 0.06 3.45
CA PHE A 25 -9.06 -0.55 2.49
C PHE A 25 -9.60 -0.48 1.06
N ALA A 26 -10.88 -0.79 0.85
CA ALA A 26 -11.51 -0.72 -0.46
C ALA A 26 -11.46 0.71 -1.04
N ALA A 27 -11.81 1.72 -0.25
CA ALA A 27 -11.71 3.12 -0.65
C ALA A 27 -10.28 3.52 -1.04
N ALA A 28 -9.28 3.07 -0.28
CA ALA A 28 -7.87 3.33 -0.58
C ALA A 28 -7.43 2.68 -1.90
N ILE A 29 -7.86 1.45 -2.16
CA ILE A 29 -7.56 0.73 -3.41
C ILE A 29 -8.22 1.41 -4.59
N ILE A 30 -9.50 1.82 -4.48
CA ILE A 30 -10.21 2.52 -5.56
C ILE A 30 -9.50 3.84 -5.90
N ALA A 31 -9.15 4.64 -4.89
CA ALA A 31 -8.43 5.89 -5.11
C ALA A 31 -7.05 5.67 -5.76
N LEU A 32 -6.31 4.64 -5.34
CA LEU A 32 -5.05 4.25 -5.98
C LEU A 32 -5.25 3.79 -7.42
N SER A 33 -6.33 3.06 -7.71
CA SER A 33 -6.68 2.60 -9.05
C SER A 33 -7.05 3.73 -9.99
N LEU A 34 -7.78 4.74 -9.51
CA LEU A 34 -8.15 5.90 -10.31
C LEU A 34 -6.93 6.77 -10.67
N LEU A 35 -6.01 6.95 -9.73
CA LEU A 35 -4.83 7.80 -9.94
C LEU A 35 -3.69 7.05 -10.65
N GLY A 36 -3.43 5.81 -10.25
CA GLY A 36 -2.31 4.99 -10.73
C GLY A 36 -2.64 4.03 -11.87
N GLY A 37 -3.94 3.80 -12.15
CA GLY A 37 -4.42 2.96 -13.23
C GLY A 37 -3.82 3.30 -14.59
N PRO A 38 -3.92 4.55 -15.08
CA PRO A 38 -3.42 4.91 -16.41
C PRO A 38 -1.90 4.86 -16.56
N TYR A 39 -1.14 4.86 -15.45
CA TYR A 39 0.32 4.85 -15.49
C TYR A 39 0.93 3.46 -15.29
N THR A 40 0.44 2.69 -14.32
CA THR A 40 1.05 1.42 -13.88
C THR A 40 0.03 0.30 -13.66
N GLY A 41 -1.22 0.48 -14.13
CA GLY A 41 -2.31 -0.45 -13.83
C GLY A 41 -2.64 -0.56 -12.34
N ALA A 42 -2.17 0.42 -11.54
CA ALA A 42 -2.30 0.50 -10.08
C ALA A 42 -1.87 -0.76 -9.31
N SER A 43 -0.90 -1.51 -9.84
CA SER A 43 -0.38 -2.67 -9.13
C SER A 43 0.54 -2.24 -7.99
N VAL A 44 0.04 -2.37 -6.77
CA VAL A 44 0.77 -2.07 -5.52
C VAL A 44 1.44 -3.31 -4.90
N ASN A 45 1.42 -4.45 -5.61
CA ASN A 45 1.96 -5.72 -5.14
C ASN A 45 2.90 -6.35 -6.19
N PRO A 46 4.21 -6.49 -5.89
CA PRO A 46 5.18 -7.08 -6.81
C PRO A 46 4.79 -8.50 -7.29
N ALA A 47 4.28 -9.35 -6.40
CA ALA A 47 3.88 -10.72 -6.74
C ALA A 47 2.68 -10.74 -7.71
N ARG A 48 1.74 -9.79 -7.55
CA ARG A 48 0.58 -9.62 -8.45
C ARG A 48 0.99 -9.09 -9.83
N SER A 49 2.11 -8.36 -9.92
CA SER A 49 2.69 -7.96 -11.21
C SER A 49 3.58 -9.06 -11.82
N PHE A 50 4.19 -9.91 -11.00
CA PHE A 50 5.16 -10.91 -11.44
C PHE A 50 4.51 -12.06 -12.23
N ALA A 51 3.38 -12.60 -11.75
CA ALA A 51 2.70 -13.70 -12.41
C ALA A 51 2.34 -13.43 -13.90
N PRO A 52 1.70 -12.30 -14.26
CA PRO A 52 1.41 -11.99 -15.66
C PRO A 52 2.66 -11.64 -16.47
N ALA A 53 3.68 -11.01 -15.87
CA ALA A 53 4.94 -10.71 -16.54
C ALA A 53 5.68 -12.00 -16.95
N LEU A 54 5.69 -13.01 -16.07
CA LEU A 54 6.29 -14.31 -16.36
C LEU A 54 5.53 -15.06 -17.46
N TRP A 55 4.19 -15.05 -17.41
CA TRP A 55 3.35 -15.74 -18.39
C TRP A 55 3.44 -15.11 -19.78
N SER A 56 3.30 -13.79 -19.87
CA SER A 56 3.34 -13.04 -21.13
C SER A 56 4.76 -12.79 -21.64
N LYS A 57 5.80 -13.15 -20.86
CA LYS A 57 7.22 -12.83 -21.08
C LYS A 57 7.50 -11.34 -21.28
N ASP A 58 6.60 -10.49 -20.81
CA ASP A 58 6.73 -9.04 -20.89
C ASP A 58 7.24 -8.50 -19.56
N TRP A 59 8.49 -8.04 -19.58
CA TRP A 59 9.20 -7.49 -18.42
C TRP A 59 9.34 -5.97 -18.49
N THR A 60 8.62 -5.31 -19.41
CA THR A 60 8.73 -3.88 -19.63
C THR A 60 8.47 -3.12 -18.33
N ALA A 61 9.47 -2.34 -17.90
CA ALA A 61 9.44 -1.56 -16.66
C ALA A 61 9.10 -2.34 -15.37
N HIS A 62 9.29 -3.68 -15.36
CA HIS A 62 8.88 -4.52 -14.22
C HIS A 62 9.58 -4.15 -12.91
N TRP A 63 10.80 -3.62 -12.99
CA TRP A 63 11.59 -3.17 -11.84
C TRP A 63 10.88 -2.10 -10.99
N VAL A 64 10.01 -1.28 -11.59
CA VAL A 64 9.25 -0.23 -10.88
C VAL A 64 8.29 -0.84 -9.86
N TYR A 65 7.72 -2.01 -10.17
CA TYR A 65 6.83 -2.75 -9.25
C TYR A 65 7.56 -3.38 -8.07
N TRP A 66 8.89 -3.42 -8.08
CA TRP A 66 9.69 -3.85 -6.94
C TRP A 66 10.16 -2.63 -6.13
N ILE A 67 10.84 -1.69 -6.79
CA ILE A 67 11.43 -0.54 -6.10
C ILE A 67 10.36 0.36 -5.48
N GLY A 68 9.25 0.61 -6.19
CA GLY A 68 8.17 1.47 -5.71
C GLY A 68 7.55 0.97 -4.41
N PRO A 69 7.00 -0.27 -4.37
CA PRO A 69 6.43 -0.82 -3.15
C PRO A 69 7.43 -1.00 -2.01
N LEU A 70 8.68 -1.38 -2.30
CA LEU A 70 9.72 -1.52 -1.27
C LEU A 70 10.05 -0.17 -0.62
N PHE A 71 10.25 0.87 -1.43
CA PHE A 71 10.51 2.21 -0.92
C PHE A 71 9.32 2.74 -0.12
N ALA A 72 8.09 2.56 -0.61
CA ALA A 72 6.88 2.92 0.12
C ALA A 72 6.72 2.14 1.43
N GLY A 73 7.15 0.87 1.45
CA GLY A 73 7.22 -0.01 2.61
C GLY A 73 8.11 0.52 3.73
N LEU A 74 9.22 1.18 3.37
CA LEU A 74 10.14 1.79 4.33
C LEU A 74 9.71 3.22 4.72
N ALA A 75 9.31 4.03 3.75
CA ALA A 75 8.99 5.44 3.97
C ALA A 75 7.70 5.64 4.77
N THR A 76 6.66 4.82 4.54
CA THR A 76 5.36 5.02 5.17
C THR A 76 5.37 4.80 6.69
N PRO A 77 5.98 3.72 7.23
CA PRO A 77 6.10 3.54 8.68
C PRO A 77 6.89 4.64 9.36
N LEU A 78 8.00 5.08 8.76
CA LEU A 78 8.81 6.19 9.29
C LEU A 78 7.99 7.48 9.34
N PHE A 79 7.29 7.81 8.24
CA PHE A 79 6.39 8.95 8.21
C PHE A 79 5.29 8.87 9.27
N TYR A 80 4.67 7.69 9.42
CA TYR A 80 3.63 7.47 10.42
C TYR A 80 4.16 7.67 11.84
N GLN A 81 5.34 7.15 12.16
CA GLN A 81 5.97 7.32 13.47
C GLN A 81 6.37 8.78 13.76
N CYS A 82 6.84 9.51 12.75
CA CYS A 82 7.17 10.92 12.89
C CYS A 82 5.93 11.78 13.19
N CYS A 83 4.81 11.53 12.50
CA CYS A 83 3.57 12.27 12.71
C CYS A 83 2.80 11.80 13.95
N PHE A 84 2.84 10.51 14.23
CA PHE A 84 2.13 9.82 15.30
C PHE A 84 3.16 9.08 16.16
N PRO A 85 3.84 9.76 17.09
CA PRO A 85 4.85 9.13 17.93
C PRO A 85 4.23 7.96 18.72
N PRO A 86 5.00 6.91 19.01
CA PRO A 86 4.49 5.74 19.71
C PRO A 86 3.92 6.13 21.07
N VAL A 87 2.73 5.60 21.40
CA VAL A 87 2.21 5.72 22.76
C VAL A 87 3.14 4.91 23.66
N ARG A 88 3.86 5.60 24.55
CA ARG A 88 4.59 4.94 25.62
C ARG A 88 3.55 4.23 26.50
N LYS A 89 3.65 2.91 26.62
CA LYS A 89 2.90 2.17 27.65
C LYS A 89 3.34 2.63 29.03
#